data_AF-A0A0E9MGD7-F1
#
_entry.id   AF-A0A0E9MGD7-F1
#
_cell.length_a   1.000
_cell.length_b   1.000
_cell.length_c   1.000
_cell.angle_alpha   90.00
_cell.angle_beta   90.00
_cell.angle_gamma   90.00
#
_symmetry.space_group_name_H-M   'P 1'
#
loop_
_entity.id
_entity.type
_entity.pdbx_description
1 polymer ?
#
loop_
_entity_poly.entity_id
_entity_poly.type
_entity_poly.pdbx_seq_one_letter_code
_entity_poly.pdbx_strand_id
1 'polypeptide(L)'
;MGVWLAVTFPVTPELTYAMLDHVVTETSSHSDGAALAAATTRYVIDLRTDDAKHGNWSLLANNLIARVAARHSNVQDQQALDAWMDKPGLRDPQVFLPRLSQVVNAIVGDLWWFDRNELRDKLPD
;
A
#
# COMPACT_ATOMS: atom_id res chain seq x y z
N MET A 1 11.91 -2.61 -5.22
CA MET A 1 12.54 -3.72 -4.48
C MET A 1 12.37 -3.57 -2.98
N GLY A 2 12.84 -2.47 -2.37
CA GLY A 2 12.64 -2.20 -0.93
C GLY A 2 11.17 -2.21 -0.50
N VAL A 3 10.26 -1.71 -1.34
CA VAL A 3 8.80 -1.78 -1.12
C VAL A 3 8.30 -3.21 -0.90
N TRP A 4 8.77 -4.17 -1.71
CA TRP A 4 8.37 -5.57 -1.57
C TRP A 4 8.80 -6.11 -0.20
N LEU A 5 10.06 -5.87 0.19
CA LEU A 5 10.57 -6.29 1.50
C LEU A 5 9.80 -5.63 2.65
N ALA A 6 9.52 -4.33 2.54
CA ALA A 6 8.80 -3.59 3.57
C ALA A 6 7.36 -4.08 3.76
N VAL A 7 6.69 -4.51 2.69
CA VAL A 7 5.34 -5.10 2.77
C VAL A 7 5.38 -6.55 3.22
N THR A 8 6.32 -7.35 2.73
CA THR A 8 6.35 -8.80 2.98
C THR A 8 6.88 -9.16 4.37
N PHE A 9 7.90 -8.45 4.88
CA PHE A 9 8.53 -8.76 6.15
C PHE A 9 8.10 -7.80 7.27
N PRO A 10 8.12 -8.22 8.54
CA PRO A 10 7.70 -7.40 9.68
C PRO A 10 8.75 -6.34 10.04
N VAL A 11 9.00 -5.40 9.13
CA VAL A 11 9.74 -4.17 9.42
C VAL A 11 8.83 -3.17 10.13
N THR A 12 9.41 -2.08 10.65
CA THR A 12 8.65 -1.06 11.36
C THR A 12 7.53 -0.46 10.47
N PRO A 13 6.34 -0.18 11.04
CA PRO A 13 5.25 0.47 10.32
C PRO A 13 5.68 1.79 9.67
N GLU A 14 6.51 2.57 10.37
CA GLU A 14 7.14 3.80 9.91
C GLU A 14 7.85 3.62 8.55
N LEU A 15 8.68 2.58 8.45
CA LEU A 15 9.46 2.32 7.24
C LEU A 15 8.55 1.87 6.09
N THR A 16 7.54 1.05 6.40
CA THR A 16 6.58 0.61 5.38
C THR A 16 5.77 1.79 4.84
N TYR A 17 5.32 2.67 5.73
CA TYR A 17 4.65 3.92 5.36
C TYR A 17 5.53 4.75 4.44
N ALA A 18 6.78 5.02 4.83
CA ALA A 18 7.69 5.85 4.03
C ALA A 18 7.93 5.28 2.62
N MET A 19 8.10 3.96 2.51
CA MET A 19 8.29 3.27 1.23
C MET A 19 7.06 3.36 0.33
N LEU A 20 5.86 3.17 0.88
CA LEU A 20 4.61 3.20 0.12
C LEU A 20 4.17 4.63 -0.21
N ASP A 21 4.43 5.60 0.66
CA ASP A 21 4.21 7.03 0.39
C ASP A 21 5.08 7.52 -0.78
N HIS A 22 6.32 7.02 -0.86
CA HIS A 22 7.17 7.24 -2.03
C HIS A 22 6.55 6.66 -3.31
N VAL A 23 6.03 5.42 -3.27
CA VAL A 23 5.31 4.83 -4.42
C VAL A 23 4.11 5.69 -4.83
N VAL A 24 3.33 6.20 -3.87
CA VAL A 24 2.20 7.11 -4.13
C VAL A 24 2.67 8.40 -4.83
N THR A 25 3.81 8.94 -4.42
CA THR A 25 4.33 10.21 -4.95
C THR A 25 4.85 10.05 -6.38
N GLU A 26 5.57 8.96 -6.65
CA GLU A 26 6.17 8.66 -7.95
C GLU A 26 5.16 8.10 -8.97
N THR A 27 4.04 7.53 -8.50
CA THR A 27 3.03 6.97 -9.40
C THR A 27 2.14 8.08 -10.00
N SER A 28 1.96 8.05 -11.32
CA SER A 28 1.09 8.98 -12.03
C SER A 28 -0.37 8.88 -11.56
N SER A 29 -1.12 9.99 -11.70
CA SER A 29 -2.54 10.06 -11.30
C SER A 29 -3.48 9.13 -12.07
N HIS A 30 -3.04 8.56 -13.19
CA HIS A 30 -3.83 7.71 -14.07
C HIS A 30 -3.60 6.20 -13.82
N SER A 31 -2.72 5.86 -12.87
CA SER A 31 -2.41 4.48 -12.49
C SER A 31 -3.05 4.12 -11.15
N ASP A 32 -3.51 2.87 -11.03
CA ASP A 32 -4.03 2.29 -9.79
C ASP A 32 -2.95 2.13 -8.70
N GLY A 33 -1.67 2.23 -9.06
CA GLY A 33 -0.55 1.94 -8.15
C GLY A 33 -0.57 2.79 -6.86
N ALA A 34 -0.95 4.06 -6.94
CA ALA A 34 -1.06 4.91 -5.75
C ALA A 34 -2.20 4.48 -4.82
N ALA A 35 -3.34 4.06 -5.39
CA ALA A 35 -4.48 3.60 -4.60
C ALA A 35 -4.16 2.28 -3.88
N LEU A 36 -3.51 1.35 -4.59
CA LEU A 36 -3.05 0.08 -4.04
C LEU A 36 -2.00 0.28 -2.94
N ALA A 37 -1.05 1.21 -3.15
CA ALA A 37 -0.04 1.55 -2.14
C ALA A 37 -0.67 2.16 -0.89
N ALA A 38 -1.60 3.11 -1.04
CA ALA A 38 -2.29 3.73 0.09
C ALA A 38 -3.12 2.72 0.91
N ALA A 39 -3.87 1.83 0.23
CA ALA A 39 -4.61 0.76 0.89
C ALA A 39 -3.68 -0.20 1.65
N THR A 40 -2.55 -0.55 1.04
CA THR A 40 -1.55 -1.42 1.68
C THR A 40 -0.91 -0.75 2.89
N THR A 41 -0.65 0.56 2.85
CA THR A 41 -0.15 1.31 4.01
C THR A 41 -1.10 1.18 5.19
N ARG A 42 -2.41 1.35 4.96
CA ARG A 42 -3.43 1.22 5.99
C ARG A 42 -3.45 -0.19 6.58
N TYR A 43 -3.48 -1.21 5.71
CA TYR A 43 -3.46 -2.61 6.12
C TYR A 43 -2.24 -2.97 6.97
N VAL A 44 -1.04 -2.56 6.55
CA VAL A 44 0.19 -2.86 7.31
C VAL A 44 0.19 -2.15 8.67
N ILE A 45 -0.29 -0.91 8.74
CA ILE A 45 -0.43 -0.19 10.01
C ILE A 45 -1.36 -0.96 10.94
N ASP A 46 -2.54 -1.38 10.47
CA ASP A 46 -3.49 -2.13 11.28
C ASP A 46 -2.90 -3.45 11.81
N LEU A 47 -1.99 -4.09 11.06
CA LEU A 47 -1.34 -5.33 11.47
C LEU A 47 -0.15 -5.15 12.41
N ARG A 48 0.61 -4.06 12.28
CA ARG A 48 1.96 -3.96 12.87
C ARG A 48 2.12 -2.87 13.90
N THR A 49 1.11 -2.01 14.08
CA THR A 49 1.17 -0.98 15.14
C THR A 49 0.52 -1.46 16.42
N ASP A 50 1.23 -1.26 17.52
CA ASP A 50 0.74 -1.45 18.87
C ASP A 50 -0.31 -0.39 19.25
N ASP A 51 -1.25 -0.76 20.13
CA ASP A 51 -2.44 0.03 20.47
C ASP A 51 -2.15 1.50 20.82
N ALA A 52 -1.04 1.76 21.52
CA ALA A 52 -0.65 3.11 21.93
C ALA A 52 -0.34 4.05 20.75
N LYS A 53 0.09 3.51 19.60
CA LYS A 53 0.45 4.29 18.40
C LYS A 53 -0.53 4.11 17.25
N HIS A 54 -1.38 3.07 17.31
CA HIS A 54 -2.31 2.69 16.24
C HIS A 54 -3.20 3.86 15.79
N GLY A 55 -3.74 4.66 16.73
CA GLY A 55 -4.60 5.80 16.39
C GLY A 55 -3.91 6.87 15.55
N ASN A 56 -2.67 7.24 15.89
CA ASN A 56 -1.90 8.24 15.15
C ASN A 56 -1.53 7.72 13.75
N TRP A 57 -1.11 6.47 13.65
CA TRP A 57 -0.74 5.85 12.37
C TRP A 57 -1.95 5.63 11.47
N SER A 58 -3.09 5.22 12.04
CA SER A 58 -4.34 5.09 11.31
C SER A 58 -4.80 6.41 10.71
N LEU A 59 -4.66 7.52 11.46
CA LEU A 59 -4.96 8.85 10.95
C LEU A 59 -4.06 9.21 9.77
N LEU A 60 -2.75 8.95 9.86
CA LEU A 60 -1.82 9.19 8.76
C LEU A 60 -2.15 8.36 7.51
N ALA A 61 -2.45 7.07 7.67
CA ALA A 61 -2.87 6.23 6.55
C ALA A 61 -4.20 6.68 5.93
N ASN A 62 -5.16 7.11 6.73
CA ASN A 62 -6.43 7.64 6.23
C ASN A 62 -6.22 8.94 5.43
N ASN A 63 -5.34 9.82 5.91
CA ASN A 63 -4.98 11.03 5.17
C ASN A 63 -4.27 10.71 3.84
N LEU A 64 -3.42 9.68 3.82
CA LEU A 64 -2.80 9.20 2.59
C LEU A 64 -3.86 8.72 1.58
N ILE A 65 -4.82 7.91 2.02
CA ILE A 65 -5.94 7.43 1.20
C ILE A 65 -6.76 8.60 0.65
N ALA A 66 -7.19 9.53 1.51
CA ALA A 66 -7.98 10.69 1.11
C ALA A 66 -7.24 11.56 0.09
N ARG A 67 -5.93 11.78 0.28
CA ARG A 67 -5.08 12.54 -0.65
C ARG A 67 -5.00 11.88 -2.02
N VAL A 68 -4.87 10.54 -2.07
CA VAL A 68 -4.85 9.78 -3.32
C VAL A 68 -6.22 9.85 -4.01
N ALA A 69 -7.31 9.63 -3.27
CA ALA A 69 -8.66 9.69 -3.83
C ALA A 69 -9.00 11.07 -4.42
N ALA A 70 -8.64 12.14 -3.70
CA ALA A 70 -8.83 13.51 -4.18
C ALA A 70 -8.01 13.78 -5.45
N ARG A 71 -6.72 13.39 -5.48
CA ARG A 71 -5.83 13.65 -6.63
C ARG A 71 -6.18 12.81 -7.86
N HIS A 72 -6.61 11.56 -7.70
CA HIS A 72 -6.80 10.61 -8.81
C HIS A 72 -8.25 10.55 -9.31
N SER A 73 -9.21 10.95 -8.49
CA SER A 73 -10.63 10.77 -8.80
C SER A 73 -11.52 11.92 -8.36
N ASN A 74 -10.94 13.06 -7.93
CA ASN A 74 -11.65 14.25 -7.47
C ASN A 74 -12.72 13.94 -6.41
N VAL A 75 -12.40 13.02 -5.49
CA VAL A 75 -13.24 12.69 -4.35
C VAL A 75 -13.23 13.84 -3.35
N GLN A 76 -14.41 14.32 -2.94
CA GLN A 76 -14.55 15.51 -2.09
C GLN A 76 -15.35 15.27 -0.80
N ASP A 77 -15.98 14.11 -0.66
CA ASP A 77 -16.79 13.77 0.51
C ASP A 77 -16.63 12.28 0.89
N GLN A 78 -17.13 11.93 2.08
CA GLN A 78 -17.00 10.59 2.65
C GLN A 78 -17.75 9.53 1.83
N GLN A 79 -18.93 9.85 1.30
CA GLN A 79 -19.72 8.89 0.52
C GLN A 79 -19.00 8.53 -0.80
N ALA A 80 -18.44 9.54 -1.48
CA ALA A 80 -17.62 9.36 -2.66
C ALA A 80 -16.33 8.60 -2.33
N LEU A 81 -15.72 8.83 -1.16
CA LEU A 81 -14.54 8.09 -0.72
C LEU A 81 -14.85 6.61 -0.48
N ASP A 82 -15.97 6.31 0.15
CA ASP A 82 -16.38 4.93 0.41
C ASP A 82 -16.61 4.18 -0.92
N ALA A 83 -17.35 4.79 -1.85
CA ALA A 83 -17.55 4.23 -3.19
C ALA A 83 -16.23 4.08 -3.98
N TRP A 84 -15.31 5.03 -3.81
CA TRP A 84 -13.99 5.00 -4.43
C TRP A 84 -13.10 3.88 -3.87
N MET A 85 -13.23 3.56 -2.58
CA MET A 85 -12.53 2.42 -1.96
C MET A 85 -13.12 1.08 -2.39
N ASP A 86 -14.43 1.00 -2.58
CA ASP A 86 -15.13 -0.24 -2.90
C ASP A 86 -14.91 -0.65 -4.36
N LYS A 87 -15.02 0.30 -5.29
CA LYS A 87 -14.96 0.03 -6.74
C LYS A 87 -13.70 -0.74 -7.20
N PRO A 88 -12.48 -0.47 -6.71
CA PRO A 88 -11.28 -1.22 -7.06
C PRO A 88 -11.01 -2.41 -6.11
N GLY A 89 -11.85 -2.65 -5.11
CA GLY A 89 -11.62 -3.65 -4.07
C GLY A 89 -10.50 -3.28 -3.10
N LEU A 90 -10.34 -2.00 -2.76
CA LEU A 90 -9.26 -1.52 -1.87
C LEU A 90 -9.49 -1.87 -0.39
N ARG A 91 -10.62 -2.49 -0.06
CA ARG A 91 -10.91 -2.97 1.30
C ARG A 91 -10.56 -4.44 1.53
N ASP A 92 -10.29 -5.18 0.46
CA ASP A 92 -9.97 -6.61 0.55
C ASP A 92 -8.48 -6.84 0.25
N PRO A 93 -7.64 -7.21 1.25
CA PRO A 93 -6.23 -7.49 1.02
C PRO A 93 -5.98 -8.61 0.02
N GLN A 94 -6.90 -9.57 -0.13
CA GLN A 94 -6.80 -10.63 -1.15
C GLN A 94 -6.96 -10.07 -2.57
N VAL A 95 -7.56 -8.89 -2.72
CA VAL A 95 -7.72 -8.20 -4.00
C VAL A 95 -6.56 -7.25 -4.25
N PHE A 96 -6.23 -6.37 -3.29
CA PHE A 96 -5.26 -5.30 -3.57
C PHE A 96 -3.79 -5.72 -3.40
N LEU A 97 -3.44 -6.69 -2.54
CA LEU A 97 -2.04 -7.09 -2.35
C LEU A 97 -1.43 -7.77 -3.59
N PRO A 98 -2.12 -8.70 -4.30
CA PRO A 98 -1.59 -9.27 -5.54
C PRO A 98 -1.39 -8.20 -6.62
N ARG A 99 -2.30 -7.22 -6.69
CA ARG A 99 -2.21 -6.09 -7.64
C ARG A 99 -1.05 -5.16 -7.29
N LEU A 100 -0.82 -4.85 -6.01
CA LEU A 100 0.37 -4.12 -5.58
C LEU A 100 1.64 -4.87 -5.98
N SER A 101 1.68 -6.20 -5.80
CA SER A 101 2.83 -7.01 -6.22
C SER A 101 3.11 -6.84 -7.71
N GLN A 102 2.08 -6.84 -8.57
CA GLN A 102 2.22 -6.57 -10.00
C GLN A 102 2.80 -5.17 -10.28
N VAL A 103 2.32 -4.14 -9.57
CA VAL A 103 2.85 -2.76 -9.68
C VAL A 103 4.34 -2.73 -9.30
N VAL A 104 4.71 -3.34 -8.17
CA VAL A 104 6.11 -3.40 -7.74
C VAL A 104 6.96 -4.17 -8.75
N ASN A 105 6.43 -5.23 -9.37
CA ASN A 105 7.14 -5.98 -10.42
C ASN A 105 7.38 -5.11 -11.65
N ALA A 106 6.39 -4.34 -12.08
CA ALA A 106 6.52 -3.45 -13.22
C ALA A 106 7.53 -2.31 -12.97
N ILE A 107 7.56 -1.76 -11.76
CA ILE A 107 8.52 -0.71 -11.37
C ILE A 107 9.96 -1.26 -11.34
N VAL A 108 10.15 -2.49 -10.85
CA VAL A 108 11.48 -3.08 -10.72
C VAL A 108 11.99 -3.68 -12.02
N GLY A 109 11.11 -4.27 -12.84
CA GLY A 109 11.49 -5.01 -14.03
C GLY A 109 12.50 -6.12 -13.71
N ASP A 110 13.58 -6.18 -14.50
CA ASP A 110 14.64 -7.19 -14.38
C ASP A 110 15.72 -6.83 -13.33
N LEU A 111 15.56 -5.73 -12.60
CA LEU A 111 16.60 -5.20 -11.72
C LEU A 111 16.62 -5.85 -10.32
N TRP A 112 15.87 -6.92 -10.08
CA TRP A 112 15.81 -7.59 -8.76
C TRP A 112 17.20 -7.97 -8.23
N TRP A 113 17.58 -7.47 -7.05
CA TRP A 113 18.87 -7.79 -6.40
C TRP A 113 18.79 -9.05 -5.50
N PHE A 114 17.65 -9.73 -5.46
CA PHE A 114 17.43 -10.96 -4.69
C PHE A 114 16.38 -11.86 -5.36
N ASP A 115 16.46 -13.17 -5.12
CA ASP A 115 15.45 -14.13 -5.57
C ASP A 115 14.21 -14.06 -4.67
N ARG A 116 13.09 -13.61 -5.25
CA ARG A 116 11.82 -13.48 -4.54
C ARG A 116 11.11 -14.79 -4.32
N ASN A 117 11.26 -15.74 -5.23
CA ASN A 117 10.63 -17.04 -5.11
C ASN A 117 11.30 -17.80 -3.98
N GLU A 118 12.64 -17.78 -3.93
CA GLU A 118 13.39 -18.38 -2.83
C GLU A 118 13.02 -17.79 -1.46
N LEU A 119 12.77 -16.48 -1.37
CA LEU A 119 12.30 -15.85 -0.13
C LEU A 119 10.85 -16.18 0.20
N ARG A 120 9.96 -16.27 -0.79
CA ARG A 120 8.55 -16.64 -0.57
C ARG A 120 8.41 -18.06 -0.06
N ASP A 121 9.21 -18.99 -0.57
CA ASP A 121 9.19 -20.40 -0.15
C ASP A 121 9.64 -20.59 1.31
N LYS A 122 10.25 -19.56 1.92
CA LYS A 122 10.66 -19.54 3.33
C LYS A 122 9.63 -18.88 4.24
N LEU A 123 8.55 -18.30 3.70
CA LEU A 123 7.49 -17.70 4.51
C LEU A 123 6.59 -18.80 5.08
N PRO A 124 6.06 -18.62 6.31
CA PRO A 124 5.05 -19.52 6.85
C PRO A 124 3.73 -19.42 6.06
N ASP A 125 2.97 -20.52 6.06
CA ASP A 125 1.61 -20.62 5.48
C ASP A 125 0.60 -19.69 6.18
#